data_AF-A0A1E3BTP9-F1
#
_entry.id   AF-A0A1E3BTP9-F1
#
_cell.length_a   1.000
_cell.length_b   1.000
_cell.length_c   1.000
_cell.angle_alpha   90.00
_cell.angle_beta   90.00
_cell.angle_gamma   90.00
#
_symmetry.space_group_name_H-M   'P 1'
#
loop_
_entity.id
_entity.type
_entity.pdbx_description
1 polymer ?
#
loop_
_entity_poly.entity_id
_entity_poly.type
_entity_poly.pdbx_seq_one_letter_code
_entity_poly.pdbx_strand_id
1 'polypeptide(L)'
;MHRQPQSSYSSDQNAASSVYSRCTGIIASIVKQPSSVYTQQQHSQRTLPKVPEVNRVDNIIRRYHGSTMALETMRSRLQATKTQTTGPPQERCKELEKELDWHEHENQFYGTCYKLYQELHAQVVDVVQRLILQFHFEPESTPAGDPFLGDAIRQLHAAVNSSQANEANTEAEWKRYWGIPIDTRASGAWI
;
A
#
# COMPACT_ATOMS: atom_id res chain seq x y z
N MET A 1 -22.75 40.17 -44.26
CA MET A 1 -22.39 38.75 -44.52
C MET A 1 -21.86 38.19 -43.21
N HIS A 2 -22.61 37.61 -42.26
CA HIS A 2 -23.55 36.47 -42.28
C HIS A 2 -22.92 35.13 -42.71
N ARG A 3 -22.33 34.40 -41.73
CA ARG A 3 -22.73 33.03 -41.30
C ARG A 3 -21.69 32.41 -40.35
N GLN A 4 -22.12 32.12 -39.12
CA GLN A 4 -21.96 30.79 -38.49
C GLN A 4 -23.25 29.99 -38.78
N PRO A 5 -23.44 28.72 -38.36
CA PRO A 5 -22.49 27.69 -37.88
C PRO A 5 -22.70 26.33 -38.59
N GLN A 6 -21.86 25.32 -38.34
CA GLN A 6 -22.36 23.95 -38.16
C GLN A 6 -21.58 23.22 -37.05
N SER A 7 -22.39 22.66 -36.16
CA SER A 7 -22.08 21.77 -35.04
C SER A 7 -21.95 20.34 -35.55
N SER A 8 -21.10 19.55 -34.92
CA SER A 8 -21.22 18.10 -34.88
C SER A 8 -20.75 17.62 -33.51
N TYR A 9 -21.72 17.24 -32.71
CA TYR A 9 -21.59 16.48 -31.47
C TYR A 9 -20.77 15.20 -31.69
N SER A 10 -19.90 14.84 -30.75
CA SER A 10 -19.92 13.48 -30.23
C SER A 10 -19.37 13.44 -28.80
N SER A 11 -20.18 12.82 -27.95
CA SER A 11 -20.10 12.70 -26.49
C SER A 11 -19.09 11.65 -26.05
N ASP A 12 -18.52 11.89 -24.88
CA ASP A 12 -18.13 10.95 -23.82
C ASP A 12 -17.21 9.76 -24.15
N GLN A 13 -16.08 9.66 -23.46
CA GLN A 13 -16.05 8.93 -22.18
C GLN A 13 -14.67 9.00 -21.51
N ASN A 14 -14.73 9.48 -20.26
CA ASN A 14 -13.76 9.37 -19.20
C ASN A 14 -12.92 8.07 -19.24
N ALA A 15 -11.67 8.17 -19.68
CA ALA A 15 -10.64 7.20 -19.36
C ALA A 15 -10.20 7.41 -17.91
N ALA A 16 -11.03 6.97 -16.96
CA ALA A 16 -10.62 6.80 -15.58
C ALA A 16 -9.56 5.69 -15.53
N SER A 17 -8.31 6.14 -15.36
CA SER A 17 -7.14 5.33 -15.03
C SER A 17 -7.44 4.39 -13.86
N SER A 18 -7.57 3.09 -14.15
CA SER A 18 -7.69 2.04 -13.15
C SER A 18 -6.30 1.58 -12.70
N VAL A 19 -5.98 1.86 -11.43
CA VAL A 19 -4.71 1.48 -10.75
C VAL A 19 -4.64 -0.03 -10.45
N TYR A 20 -5.68 -0.80 -10.77
CA TYR A 20 -5.76 -2.25 -10.50
C TYR A 20 -5.52 -3.15 -11.72
N SER A 21 -4.96 -2.62 -12.81
CA SER A 21 -4.78 -3.40 -14.05
C SER A 21 -3.42 -4.09 -14.20
N ARG A 22 -2.67 -4.30 -13.10
CA ARG A 22 -1.42 -5.08 -13.13
C ARG A 22 -1.23 -5.84 -11.81
N CYS A 23 -1.65 -7.11 -11.76
CA CYS A 23 -1.08 -8.17 -10.90
C CYS A 23 -1.91 -9.47 -10.99
N THR A 24 -1.69 -10.31 -12.00
CA THR A 24 -2.18 -11.72 -12.01
C THR A 24 -1.11 -12.69 -12.55
N GLY A 25 0.16 -12.43 -12.25
CA GLY A 25 1.27 -13.23 -12.79
C GLY A 25 1.95 -14.21 -11.82
N ILE A 26 1.70 -14.16 -10.50
CA ILE A 26 2.64 -14.78 -9.53
C ILE A 26 1.98 -15.80 -8.57
N ILE A 27 0.65 -15.93 -8.51
CA ILE A 27 -0.02 -16.90 -7.62
C ILE A 27 -0.40 -18.20 -8.38
N ALA A 28 0.53 -18.76 -9.12
CA ALA A 28 0.35 -20.06 -9.79
C ALA A 28 1.30 -21.16 -9.29
N SER A 29 2.20 -20.86 -8.33
CA SER A 29 3.37 -21.71 -8.08
C SER A 29 3.45 -22.37 -6.69
N ILE A 30 2.51 -22.15 -5.76
CA ILE A 30 2.66 -22.60 -4.36
C ILE A 30 1.45 -23.41 -3.86
N VAL A 31 0.92 -24.31 -4.69
CA VAL A 31 0.12 -25.45 -4.20
C VAL A 31 0.59 -26.71 -4.90
N LYS A 32 1.69 -27.28 -4.40
CA LYS A 32 2.02 -28.70 -4.59
C LYS A 32 1.74 -29.40 -3.27
N GLN A 33 0.64 -30.14 -3.21
CA GLN A 33 0.48 -31.26 -2.29
C GLN A 33 0.33 -32.56 -3.10
N PRO A 34 0.82 -33.70 -2.56
CA PRO A 34 1.14 -34.89 -3.32
C PRO A 34 -0.05 -35.79 -3.67
N SER A 35 0.06 -36.43 -4.85
CA SER A 35 -0.75 -37.50 -5.40
C SER A 35 -0.85 -38.72 -4.46
N SER A 36 -2.06 -39.21 -4.15
CA SER A 36 -2.76 -40.38 -4.74
C SER A 36 -2.22 -41.77 -4.33
N VAL A 37 -3.11 -42.66 -3.84
CA VAL A 37 -3.35 -44.10 -4.22
C VAL A 37 -4.60 -44.60 -3.43
N TYR A 38 -5.81 -44.71 -4.02
CA TYR A 38 -6.52 -45.91 -4.61
C TYR A 38 -6.93 -47.00 -3.58
N THR A 39 -8.08 -47.72 -3.57
CA THR A 39 -9.35 -47.84 -4.36
C THR A 39 -10.34 -48.72 -3.55
N GLN A 40 -11.66 -48.44 -3.58
CA GLN A 40 -12.68 -49.53 -3.56
C GLN A 40 -14.05 -49.04 -4.10
N GLN A 41 -14.32 -49.36 -5.37
CA GLN A 41 -15.48 -50.14 -5.88
C GLN A 41 -16.76 -50.14 -4.99
N GLN A 42 -18.01 -49.90 -5.40
CA GLN A 42 -18.79 -50.05 -6.65
C GLN A 42 -20.14 -49.30 -6.50
N HIS A 43 -20.77 -48.86 -7.59
CA HIS A 43 -22.16 -49.18 -8.00
C HIS A 43 -22.71 -48.17 -9.02
N SER A 44 -23.29 -48.73 -10.07
CA SER A 44 -23.95 -48.08 -11.20
C SER A 44 -25.11 -47.19 -10.77
N GLN A 45 -25.11 -45.90 -11.13
CA GLN A 45 -26.32 -45.19 -11.55
C GLN A 45 -25.95 -44.11 -12.56
N ARG A 46 -26.52 -44.24 -13.76
CA ARG A 46 -26.49 -43.24 -14.83
C ARG A 46 -27.39 -42.08 -14.39
N THR A 47 -26.82 -41.10 -13.71
CA THR A 47 -27.51 -39.86 -13.33
C THR A 47 -27.29 -38.82 -14.43
N LEU A 48 -28.38 -38.21 -14.91
CA LEU A 48 -28.31 -37.00 -15.74
C LEU A 48 -27.40 -35.96 -15.05
N PRO A 49 -26.70 -35.09 -15.81
CA PRO A 49 -25.92 -34.02 -15.21
C PRO A 49 -26.86 -33.17 -14.34
N LYS A 50 -26.69 -33.27 -13.01
CA LYS A 50 -27.35 -32.42 -12.04
C LYS A 50 -26.95 -30.99 -12.40
N VAL A 51 -27.90 -30.22 -12.92
CA VAL A 51 -27.70 -28.79 -13.19
C VAL A 51 -27.15 -28.17 -11.91
N PRO A 52 -26.13 -27.29 -11.96
CA PRO A 52 -25.56 -26.70 -10.76
C PRO A 52 -26.69 -26.13 -9.92
N GLU A 53 -26.80 -26.60 -8.68
CA GLU A 53 -27.76 -26.08 -7.73
C GLU A 53 -27.31 -24.67 -7.39
N VAL A 54 -27.90 -23.69 -8.06
CA VAL A 54 -27.51 -22.30 -7.90
C VAL A 54 -27.85 -21.89 -6.48
N ASN A 55 -26.82 -21.48 -5.71
CA ASN A 55 -26.94 -21.19 -4.29
C ASN A 55 -28.07 -20.19 -4.07
N ARG A 56 -28.78 -20.29 -2.94
CA ARG A 56 -29.79 -19.29 -2.55
C ARG A 56 -29.24 -17.87 -2.62
N VAL A 57 -27.96 -17.69 -2.27
CA VAL A 57 -27.24 -16.41 -2.40
C VAL A 57 -27.13 -15.98 -3.87
N ASP A 58 -26.77 -16.87 -4.78
CA ASP A 58 -26.66 -16.59 -6.22
C ASP A 58 -28.00 -16.26 -6.85
N ASN A 59 -29.10 -16.86 -6.37
CA ASN A 59 -30.45 -16.51 -6.80
C ASN A 59 -30.84 -15.10 -6.35
N ILE A 60 -30.41 -14.68 -5.15
CA ILE A 60 -30.60 -13.31 -4.66
C ILE A 60 -29.75 -12.33 -5.47
N ILE A 61 -28.47 -12.65 -5.71
CA ILE A 61 -27.57 -11.84 -6.54
C ILE A 61 -28.13 -11.67 -7.96
N ARG A 62 -28.61 -12.76 -8.57
CA ARG A 62 -29.23 -12.74 -9.90
C ARG A 62 -30.51 -11.91 -9.92
N ARG A 63 -31.34 -12.01 -8.87
CA ARG A 63 -32.54 -11.18 -8.70
C ARG A 63 -32.21 -9.69 -8.68
N TYR A 64 -31.00 -9.34 -8.24
CA TYR A 64 -30.47 -7.99 -8.23
C TYR A 64 -29.45 -7.74 -9.36
N HIS A 65 -29.53 -8.48 -10.48
CA HIS A 65 -28.70 -8.30 -11.67
C HIS A 65 -27.19 -8.35 -11.42
N GLY A 66 -26.74 -9.16 -10.46
CA GLY A 66 -25.32 -9.22 -10.08
C GLY A 66 -24.92 -8.23 -8.99
N SER A 67 -25.84 -7.37 -8.55
CA SER A 67 -25.57 -6.41 -7.47
C SER A 67 -25.54 -7.13 -6.12
N THR A 68 -24.35 -7.19 -5.52
CA THR A 68 -24.10 -7.79 -4.20
C THR A 68 -24.24 -6.78 -3.06
N MET A 69 -24.59 -5.53 -3.36
CA MET A 69 -24.73 -4.46 -2.38
C MET A 69 -26.15 -4.40 -1.82
N ALA A 70 -26.27 -4.19 -0.51
CA ALA A 70 -27.56 -4.02 0.16
C ALA A 70 -28.28 -2.76 -0.34
N LEU A 71 -29.28 -2.93 -1.23
CA LEU A 71 -30.06 -1.84 -1.85
C LEU A 71 -30.69 -0.87 -0.83
N GLU A 72 -31.05 -1.38 0.35
CA GLU A 72 -31.63 -0.60 1.45
C GLU A 72 -30.67 0.49 1.95
N THR A 73 -29.36 0.22 1.95
CA THR A 73 -28.33 1.19 2.34
C THR A 73 -28.05 2.23 1.26
N MET A 74 -28.27 1.89 -0.02
CA MET A 74 -28.07 2.84 -1.13
C MET A 74 -29.10 3.94 -1.13
N ARG A 75 -30.38 3.66 -0.81
CA ARG A 75 -31.41 4.70 -0.84
C ARG A 75 -31.09 5.82 0.15
N SER A 76 -30.75 5.48 1.39
CA SER A 76 -30.40 6.45 2.41
C SER A 76 -29.09 7.18 2.09
N ARG A 77 -28.07 6.47 1.59
CA ARG A 77 -26.80 7.11 1.16
C ARG A 77 -26.99 8.03 -0.03
N LEU A 78 -27.75 7.61 -1.03
CA LEU A 78 -28.02 8.37 -2.24
C LEU A 78 -28.94 9.56 -1.95
N GLN A 79 -29.90 9.43 -1.03
CA GLN A 79 -30.66 10.56 -0.51
C GLN A 79 -29.75 11.53 0.26
N ALA A 80 -28.88 11.03 1.13
CA ALA A 80 -27.92 11.85 1.86
C ALA A 80 -26.96 12.61 0.92
N THR A 81 -26.44 11.94 -0.12
CA THR A 81 -25.60 12.56 -1.15
C THR A 81 -26.40 13.52 -2.04
N LYS A 82 -27.68 13.24 -2.32
CA LYS A 82 -28.56 14.14 -3.08
C LYS A 82 -28.93 15.39 -2.29
N THR A 83 -29.02 15.29 -0.96
CA THR A 83 -29.18 16.44 -0.05
C THR A 83 -27.87 17.14 0.26
N GLN A 84 -26.73 16.52 -0.04
CA GLN A 84 -25.42 17.13 0.07
C GLN A 84 -25.26 18.09 -1.10
N THR A 85 -25.72 19.32 -0.90
CA THR A 85 -25.46 20.43 -1.82
C THR A 85 -23.95 20.56 -1.96
N THR A 86 -23.44 20.16 -3.12
CA THR A 86 -22.05 20.43 -3.48
C THR A 86 -21.94 21.95 -3.56
N GLY A 87 -21.04 22.54 -2.77
CA GLY A 87 -20.80 23.99 -2.81
C GLY A 87 -20.49 24.46 -4.24
N PRO A 88 -20.55 25.77 -4.51
CA PRO A 88 -20.18 26.31 -5.82
C PRO A 88 -18.83 25.75 -6.27
N PRO A 89 -18.64 25.46 -7.57
CA PRO A 89 -17.42 24.81 -8.08
C PRO A 89 -16.12 25.48 -7.62
N GLN A 90 -16.14 26.80 -7.41
CA GLN A 90 -15.00 27.57 -6.91
C GLN A 90 -14.62 27.22 -5.47
N GLU A 91 -15.60 26.98 -4.58
CA GLU A 91 -15.33 26.54 -3.20
C GLU A 91 -14.74 25.14 -3.19
N ARG A 92 -15.26 24.26 -4.06
CA ARG A 92 -14.72 22.91 -4.22
C ARG A 92 -13.28 22.90 -4.75
N CYS A 93 -12.93 23.81 -5.67
CA CYS A 93 -11.55 23.93 -6.15
C CYS A 93 -10.61 24.35 -5.00
N LYS A 94 -11.00 25.33 -4.20
CA LYS A 94 -10.22 25.77 -3.04
C LYS A 94 -10.04 24.68 -1.97
N GLU A 95 -11.06 23.85 -1.78
CA GLU A 95 -10.99 22.70 -0.87
C GLU A 95 -10.00 21.65 -1.38
N LEU A 96 -10.07 21.31 -2.67
CA LEU A 96 -9.15 20.37 -3.30
C LEU A 96 -7.70 20.89 -3.34
N GLU A 97 -7.50 22.19 -3.52
CA GLU A 97 -6.16 22.81 -3.44
C GLU A 97 -5.55 22.64 -2.05
N LYS A 98 -6.35 22.83 -0.99
CA LYS A 98 -5.89 22.59 0.39
C LYS A 98 -5.60 21.12 0.64
N GLU A 99 -6.48 20.24 0.15
CA GLU A 99 -6.27 18.80 0.27
C GLU A 99 -5.00 18.36 -0.46
N LEU A 100 -4.73 18.92 -1.64
CA LEU A 100 -3.51 18.62 -2.38
C LEU A 100 -2.26 19.11 -1.64
N ASP A 101 -2.29 20.33 -1.08
CA ASP A 101 -1.20 20.85 -0.24
C ASP A 101 -0.92 19.94 0.97
N TRP A 102 -1.97 19.42 1.59
CA TRP A 102 -1.89 18.45 2.68
C TRP A 102 -1.21 17.15 2.26
N HIS A 103 -1.66 16.56 1.15
CA HIS A 103 -1.05 15.34 0.61
C HIS A 103 0.40 15.56 0.19
N GLU A 104 0.76 16.73 -0.31
CA GLU A 104 2.13 17.05 -0.70
C GLU A 104 3.06 17.10 0.52
N HIS A 105 2.65 17.77 1.60
CA HIS A 105 3.42 17.81 2.85
C HIS A 105 3.54 16.43 3.51
N GLU A 106 2.46 15.64 3.50
CA GLU A 106 2.47 14.26 4.01
C GLU A 106 3.42 13.37 3.19
N ASN A 107 3.35 13.44 1.86
CA ASN A 107 4.25 12.70 0.98
C ASN A 107 5.71 13.14 1.16
N GLN A 108 5.97 14.43 1.36
CA GLN A 108 7.31 14.94 1.61
C GLN A 108 7.89 14.41 2.93
N PHE A 109 7.08 14.35 3.99
CA PHE A 109 7.46 13.77 5.27
C PHE A 109 7.86 12.30 5.11
N TYR A 110 6.95 11.45 4.59
CA TYR A 110 7.24 10.03 4.41
C TYR A 110 8.37 9.77 3.42
N GLY A 111 8.49 10.62 2.38
CA GLY A 111 9.60 10.56 1.43
C GLY A 111 10.95 10.84 2.10
N THR A 112 10.98 11.72 3.11
CA THR A 112 12.20 12.02 3.88
C THR A 112 12.53 10.86 4.83
N CYS A 113 11.55 10.35 5.57
CA CYS A 113 11.73 9.18 6.44
C CYS A 113 12.25 7.96 5.66
N TYR A 114 11.73 7.74 4.45
CA TYR A 114 12.20 6.66 3.59
C TYR A 114 13.66 6.83 3.16
N LYS A 115 14.09 8.05 2.83
CA LYS A 115 15.50 8.34 2.51
C LYS A 115 16.43 8.06 3.70
N LEU A 116 16.05 8.51 4.89
CA LEU A 116 16.82 8.24 6.12
C LEU A 116 16.98 6.73 6.36
N TYR A 117 15.89 5.98 6.20
CA TYR A 117 15.93 4.52 6.27
C TYR A 117 16.85 3.91 5.22
N GLN A 118 16.77 4.35 3.96
CA GLN A 118 17.62 3.85 2.89
C GLN A 118 19.11 4.12 3.16
N GLU A 119 19.44 5.31 3.68
CA GLU A 119 20.80 5.68 4.06
C GLU A 119 21.34 4.80 5.19
N LEU A 120 20.53 4.59 6.25
CA LEU A 120 20.89 3.69 7.33
C LEU A 120 21.08 2.25 6.82
N HIS A 121 20.15 1.75 6.02
CA HIS A 121 20.22 0.41 5.44
C HIS A 121 21.49 0.24 4.60
N ALA A 122 21.86 1.23 3.77
CA ALA A 122 23.09 1.19 2.99
C ALA A 122 24.34 1.09 3.87
N GLN A 123 24.39 1.84 4.98
CA GLN A 123 25.49 1.75 5.94
C GLN A 123 25.56 0.40 6.64
N VAL A 124 24.42 -0.17 7.03
CA VAL A 124 24.34 -1.51 7.62
C VAL A 124 24.88 -2.55 6.63
N VAL A 125 24.45 -2.49 5.38
CA VAL A 125 24.92 -3.41 4.33
C VAL A 125 26.43 -3.29 4.12
N ASP A 126 26.97 -2.07 4.06
CA ASP A 126 28.42 -1.86 3.92
C ASP A 126 29.22 -2.48 5.09
N VAL A 127 28.80 -2.20 6.33
CA VAL A 127 29.46 -2.76 7.52
C VAL A 127 29.39 -4.28 7.52
N VAL A 128 28.22 -4.86 7.23
CA VAL A 128 28.03 -6.32 7.18
C VAL A 128 28.91 -6.95 6.10
N GLN A 129 28.97 -6.36 4.90
CA GLN A 129 29.85 -6.85 3.83
C GLN A 129 31.32 -6.81 4.24
N ARG A 130 31.78 -5.73 4.89
CA ARG A 130 33.15 -5.64 5.41
C ARG A 130 33.44 -6.70 6.47
N LEU A 131 32.52 -6.94 7.39
CA LEU A 131 32.66 -7.98 8.41
C LEU A 131 32.71 -9.39 7.81
N ILE A 132 31.86 -9.67 6.81
CA ILE A 132 31.87 -10.95 6.09
C ILE A 132 33.22 -11.16 5.40
N LEU A 133 33.74 -10.15 4.71
CA LEU A 133 35.03 -10.23 4.04
C LEU A 133 36.16 -10.45 5.05
N GLN A 134 36.17 -9.70 6.16
CA GLN A 134 37.16 -9.86 7.22
C GLN A 134 37.15 -11.30 7.77
N PHE A 135 35.98 -11.84 8.07
CA PHE A 135 35.83 -13.21 8.55
C PHE A 135 36.36 -14.24 7.53
N HIS A 136 36.13 -14.02 6.24
CA HIS A 136 36.60 -14.93 5.18
C HIS A 136 38.12 -14.92 5.00
N PHE A 137 38.77 -13.76 5.13
CA PHE A 137 40.21 -13.62 4.90
C PHE A 137 41.05 -13.85 6.15
N GLU A 138 40.52 -13.55 7.34
CA GLU A 138 41.24 -13.64 8.61
C GLU A 138 40.41 -14.36 9.70
N PRO A 139 40.07 -15.65 9.51
CA PRO A 139 39.18 -16.36 10.44
C PRO A 139 39.80 -16.60 11.83
N GLU A 140 41.12 -16.50 11.98
CA GLU A 140 41.83 -16.72 13.24
C GLU A 140 41.93 -15.47 14.12
N SER A 141 41.42 -14.32 13.68
CA SER A 141 41.33 -13.13 14.53
C SER A 141 40.42 -13.42 15.73
N THR A 142 40.97 -13.37 16.94
CA THR A 142 40.17 -13.53 18.18
C THR A 142 39.11 -12.43 18.27
N PRO A 143 37.81 -12.77 18.44
CA PRO A 143 36.73 -11.77 18.50
C PRO A 143 36.89 -10.78 19.66
N ALA A 144 37.52 -11.21 20.74
CA ALA A 144 37.81 -10.40 21.91
C ALA A 144 39.03 -9.50 21.60
N GLY A 145 38.76 -8.25 21.24
CA GLY A 145 39.79 -7.23 20.98
C GLY A 145 40.07 -6.98 19.50
N ASP A 146 39.27 -7.53 18.58
CA ASP A 146 39.37 -7.21 17.17
C ASP A 146 39.00 -5.71 16.93
N PRO A 147 39.96 -4.87 16.49
CA PRO A 147 39.69 -3.48 16.19
C PRO A 147 38.66 -3.31 15.07
N PHE A 148 38.54 -4.26 14.13
CA PHE A 148 37.56 -4.20 13.04
C PHE A 148 36.13 -4.36 13.55
N LEU A 149 35.88 -5.35 14.43
CA LEU A 149 34.58 -5.51 15.08
C LEU A 149 34.22 -4.30 15.95
N GLY A 150 35.16 -3.77 16.72
CA GLY A 150 34.96 -2.58 17.54
C GLY A 150 34.61 -1.34 16.69
N ASP A 151 35.30 -1.17 15.56
CA ASP A 151 35.04 -0.09 14.62
C ASP A 151 33.69 -0.25 13.92
N ALA A 152 33.31 -1.47 13.53
CA ALA A 152 32.01 -1.77 12.94
C ALA A 152 30.85 -1.44 13.90
N ILE A 153 30.96 -1.85 15.17
CA ILE A 153 29.97 -1.52 16.21
C ILE A 153 29.87 0.00 16.39
N ARG A 154 31.00 0.71 16.46
CA ARG A 154 31.02 2.17 16.58
C ARG A 154 30.33 2.85 15.39
N GLN A 155 30.59 2.37 14.18
CA GLN A 155 29.99 2.92 12.95
C GLN A 155 28.48 2.70 12.92
N LEU A 156 28.00 1.48 13.22
CA LEU A 156 26.57 1.19 13.27
C LEU A 156 25.86 2.01 14.35
N HIS A 157 26.47 2.13 15.54
CA HIS A 157 25.91 2.93 16.61
C HIS A 157 25.82 4.41 16.23
N ALA A 158 26.85 4.97 15.58
CA ALA A 158 26.82 6.34 15.08
C ALA A 158 25.74 6.53 14.00
N ALA A 159 25.61 5.57 13.08
CA ALA A 159 24.61 5.58 12.01
C ALA A 159 23.18 5.62 12.56
N VAL A 160 22.86 4.72 13.51
CA VAL A 160 21.55 4.66 14.16
C VAL A 160 21.24 5.96 14.88
N ASN A 161 22.16 6.46 15.71
CA ASN A 161 21.95 7.69 16.46
C ASN A 161 21.73 8.90 15.53
N SER A 162 22.51 9.00 14.45
CA SER A 162 22.31 10.06 13.46
C SER A 162 20.97 9.94 12.76
N SER A 163 20.56 8.72 12.40
CA SER A 163 19.29 8.48 11.73
C SER A 163 18.10 8.81 12.62
N GLN A 164 18.14 8.41 13.89
CA GLN A 164 17.11 8.74 14.88
C GLN A 164 17.03 10.24 15.16
N ALA A 165 18.16 10.94 15.23
CA ALA A 165 18.18 12.39 15.39
C ALA A 165 17.56 13.11 14.19
N ASN A 166 17.87 12.66 12.97
CA ASN A 166 17.31 13.22 11.75
C ASN A 166 15.80 12.92 11.63
N GLU A 167 15.37 11.71 12.01
CA GLU A 167 13.96 11.32 12.06
C GLU A 167 13.20 12.20 13.05
N ALA A 168 13.72 12.38 14.27
CA ALA A 168 13.11 13.23 15.28
C ALA A 168 13.00 14.70 14.82
N ASN A 169 14.01 15.23 14.13
CA ASN A 169 13.93 16.57 13.54
C ASN A 169 12.83 16.66 12.48
N THR A 170 12.75 15.66 11.59
CA THR A 170 11.74 15.59 10.52
C THR A 170 10.32 15.47 11.11
N GLU A 171 10.15 14.64 12.15
CA GLU A 171 8.90 14.50 12.89
C GLU A 171 8.50 15.83 13.57
N ALA A 172 9.45 16.54 14.18
CA ALA A 172 9.18 17.83 14.82
C ALA A 172 8.73 18.90 13.81
N GLU A 173 9.38 18.96 12.63
CA GLU A 173 8.99 19.88 11.55
C GLU A 173 7.59 19.57 11.02
N TRP A 174 7.27 18.30 10.80
CA TRP A 174 5.96 17.85 10.37
C TRP A 174 4.88 18.18 11.42
N LYS A 175 5.12 17.85 12.70
CA LYS A 175 4.20 18.21 13.80
C LYS A 175 3.97 19.71 13.90
N ARG A 176 5.03 20.52 13.70
CA ARG A 176 4.94 21.99 13.68
C ARG A 176 4.02 22.48 12.56
N TYR A 177 4.12 21.91 11.36
CA TYR A 177 3.25 22.26 10.24
C TYR A 177 1.77 21.95 10.57
N TRP A 178 1.49 20.80 11.20
CA TRP A 178 0.14 20.38 11.56
C TRP A 178 -0.41 20.97 12.88
N GLY A 179 0.39 21.75 13.62
CA GLY A 179 0.01 22.27 14.93
C GLY A 179 -0.22 21.19 15.98
N ILE A 180 0.41 20.02 15.83
CA ILE A 180 0.29 18.89 16.76
C ILE A 180 1.17 19.19 17.98
N PRO A 181 0.64 19.12 19.22
CA PRO A 181 1.45 19.29 20.42
C PRO A 181 2.57 18.26 20.47
N ILE A 182 3.77 18.69 20.85
CA ILE A 182 4.92 17.80 21.07
C ILE A 182 4.72 17.11 22.42
N ASP A 183 3.72 16.24 22.52
CA ASP A 183 3.45 15.50 23.75
C ASP A 183 4.36 14.27 23.87
N THR A 184 4.84 14.03 25.08
CA THR A 184 6.14 13.38 25.37
C THR A 184 6.10 11.85 25.47
N ARG A 185 5.06 11.14 24.98
CA ARG A 185 4.89 9.73 25.41
C ARG A 185 4.84 8.61 24.40
N ALA A 186 5.02 8.87 23.11
CA ALA A 186 5.44 7.84 22.18
C ALA A 186 5.93 8.49 20.88
N SER A 187 7.14 9.05 20.90
CA SER A 187 7.93 9.00 19.67
C SER A 187 8.37 7.54 19.57
N GLY A 188 7.53 6.74 18.90
CA GLY A 188 7.95 5.42 18.47
C GLY A 188 8.93 5.68 17.36
N ALA A 189 10.22 5.82 17.70
CA ALA A 189 11.26 5.83 16.70
C ALA A 189 11.05 4.60 15.81
N TRP A 190 10.87 4.83 14.52
CA TRP A 190 10.66 3.75 13.56
C TRP A 190 11.99 3.05 13.27
N ILE A 191 13.10 3.72 13.61
CA ILE A 191 14.50 3.28 13.54
C ILE A 191 15.06 2.96 14.92
#